data_AF-A0A8C7MHP9-F1
#
_entry.id   AF-A0A8C7MHP9-F1
#
_cell.length_a   1.000
_cell.length_b   1.000
_cell.length_c   1.000
_cell.angle_alpha   90.00
_cell.angle_beta   90.00
_cell.angle_gamma   90.00
#
_symmetry.space_group_name_H-M   'P 1'
#
loop_
_entity.id
_entity.type
_entity.pdbx_description
1 polymer ?
#
loop_
_entity_poly.entity_id
_entity_poly.type
_entity_poly.pdbx_seq_one_letter_code
_entity_poly.pdbx_strand_id
1 'polypeptide(L)'
;MGKKSRVKTQKSGTGAMAVVSPREMINLISELLQKCSCAAPSPGKEWEEYVQIRGLVEKIRKKQKGISVIFEGSREEFFPTLMAWAQESGASCEGFEIANFAGEGFGLRATKDIKAEELFLWIPRKMLMTVESAKNSVLGPLYSQDRILQAMGNVTLALHLLCERADPSSPWLPYIKTLPGDYDTPLYYEEEEVRHLLSTQAIQDVLSQYKNTARQYAYFYKVIQTHPTTSKLPLKDAFTYDDYRWAVSSVMTRQNQIPTEDGSRVTLALIPLWDMCNHTNGLITTGYNLEDDQCECVALQDYKENDQIYIFYGTRSNAEFVIHNGFFFQENAHDRVKIKLGVSKSERLYAMKAEVLARAGIPSSSIFALHCSDPPISAQLLAFLRVFCMTEDELKDYLVGEHAINKIFTLGNTEFPVSWDNEIKLWTFLETRAALLLQTYKTSSQVSKDNMPGLSFHSRVAIQLRLAEKQILEKVVASGKAKRLHFQQQQEEGAPLPRYEESDIALLENAEADDKLPIILRKLEDEDEEGDDQAAVVEQVLAQVQQLGHGGPELRIRNKKQNLNF
;
A
#
# COMPACT_ATOMS: atom_id res chain seq x y z
N MET A 1 45.54 64.42 -12.04
CA MET A 1 44.73 64.22 -13.26
C MET A 1 44.60 62.74 -13.54
N GLY A 2 43.44 62.15 -13.25
CA GLY A 2 43.17 60.72 -13.40
C GLY A 2 42.70 60.34 -14.80
N LYS A 3 42.97 59.10 -15.21
CA LYS A 3 42.31 58.44 -16.34
C LYS A 3 41.42 57.33 -15.82
N LYS A 4 40.11 57.51 -16.03
CA LYS A 4 39.02 56.57 -15.70
C LYS A 4 39.09 55.36 -16.62
N SER A 5 39.14 54.16 -16.05
CA SER A 5 38.88 52.91 -16.77
C SER A 5 37.41 52.53 -16.59
N ARG A 6 36.74 52.23 -17.71
CA ARG A 6 35.29 52.06 -17.82
C ARG A 6 34.95 50.58 -17.62
N VAL A 7 34.35 50.26 -16.48
CA VAL A 7 33.83 48.92 -16.16
C VAL A 7 32.69 48.57 -17.14
N LYS A 8 32.83 47.47 -17.88
CA LYS A 8 31.74 46.83 -18.64
C LYS A 8 31.11 45.76 -17.75
N THR A 9 29.90 46.03 -17.26
CA THR A 9 29.03 45.06 -16.62
C THR A 9 28.58 44.04 -17.67
N GLN A 10 29.03 42.78 -17.55
CA GLN A 10 28.47 41.66 -18.30
C GLN A 10 27.11 41.30 -17.69
N LYS A 11 26.04 41.54 -18.45
CA LYS A 11 24.73 40.91 -18.20
C LYS A 11 24.89 39.41 -18.44
N SER A 12 24.65 38.60 -17.42
CA SER A 12 24.48 37.15 -17.54
C SER A 12 23.20 36.88 -18.34
N GLY A 13 23.35 36.54 -19.62
CA GLY A 13 22.25 36.10 -20.46
C GLY A 13 21.67 34.80 -19.95
N THR A 14 20.37 34.79 -19.72
CA THR A 14 19.54 33.60 -19.61
C THR A 14 19.74 32.74 -20.85
N GLY A 15 20.23 31.51 -20.65
CA GLY A 15 20.36 30.53 -21.72
C GLY A 15 18.96 30.20 -22.27
N ALA A 16 18.72 30.56 -23.53
CA ALA A 16 17.54 30.11 -24.25
C ALA A 16 17.57 28.57 -24.32
N MET A 17 16.58 27.91 -23.70
CA MET A 17 16.37 26.48 -23.88
C MET A 17 16.16 26.20 -25.38
N ALA A 18 17.05 25.41 -25.98
CA ALA A 18 16.90 24.98 -27.36
C ALA A 18 15.55 24.25 -27.51
N VAL A 19 14.69 24.74 -28.39
CA VAL A 19 13.39 24.12 -28.69
C VAL A 19 13.68 22.73 -29.26
N VAL A 20 13.39 21.69 -28.47
CA VAL A 20 13.60 20.30 -28.87
C VAL A 20 12.59 19.93 -29.95
N SER A 21 13.05 19.26 -31.01
CA SER A 21 12.16 18.83 -32.06
C SER A 21 11.16 17.78 -31.54
N PRO A 22 9.88 17.82 -31.92
CA PRO A 22 8.89 16.81 -31.51
C PRO A 22 9.32 15.37 -31.82
N ARG A 23 10.08 15.19 -32.91
CA ARG A 23 10.64 13.88 -33.32
C ARG A 23 11.67 13.35 -32.33
N GLU A 24 12.55 14.22 -31.82
CA GLU A 24 13.53 13.84 -30.79
C GLU A 24 12.83 13.43 -29.49
N MET A 25 11.79 14.15 -29.07
CA MET A 25 11.02 13.81 -27.88
C MET A 25 10.34 12.43 -28.02
N ILE A 26 9.69 12.16 -29.15
CA ILE A 26 9.05 10.86 -29.43
C ILE A 26 10.06 9.70 -29.37
N ASN A 27 11.29 9.91 -29.84
CA ASN A 27 12.35 8.90 -29.76
C ASN A 27 12.75 8.60 -28.30
N LEU A 28 12.95 9.64 -27.48
CA LEU A 28 13.27 9.46 -26.05
C LEU A 28 12.14 8.76 -25.30
N ILE A 29 10.89 9.13 -25.60
CA ILE A 29 9.70 8.49 -25.02
C ILE A 29 9.62 7.01 -25.41
N SER A 30 9.92 6.69 -26.67
CA SER A 30 9.92 5.30 -27.15
C SER A 30 11.03 4.47 -26.48
N GLU A 31 12.21 5.05 -26.30
CA GLU A 31 13.33 4.44 -25.55
C GLU A 31 12.95 4.19 -24.09
N LEU A 32 12.33 5.17 -23.42
CA LEU A 32 11.87 5.04 -22.05
C LEU A 32 10.81 3.94 -21.91
N LEU A 33 9.83 3.90 -22.82
CA LEU A 33 8.77 2.89 -22.82
C LEU A 33 9.35 1.49 -23.01
N GLN A 34 10.27 1.32 -23.95
CA GLN A 34 10.95 0.04 -24.18
C GLN A 34 11.71 -0.39 -22.92
N LYS A 35 12.50 0.51 -22.33
CA LYS A 35 13.29 0.23 -21.14
C LYS A 35 12.43 -0.20 -19.95
N CYS A 36 11.31 0.49 -19.71
CA CYS A 36 10.45 0.20 -18.57
C CYS A 36 9.51 -1.01 -18.80
N SER A 37 9.38 -1.48 -20.04
CA SER A 37 8.58 -2.65 -20.41
C SER A 37 9.38 -3.94 -20.47
N CYS A 38 10.71 -3.87 -20.33
CA CYS A 38 11.55 -5.06 -20.17
C CYS A 38 11.16 -5.84 -18.90
N ALA A 39 11.32 -7.17 -18.97
CA ALA A 39 11.15 -8.06 -17.83
C ALA A 39 12.00 -7.60 -16.63
N ALA A 40 11.58 -8.00 -15.42
CA ALA A 40 12.32 -7.68 -14.21
C ALA A 40 13.80 -8.08 -14.37
N PRO A 41 14.76 -7.22 -13.99
CA PRO A 41 16.16 -7.53 -14.10
C PRO A 41 16.52 -8.71 -13.19
N SER A 42 17.68 -9.32 -13.40
CA SER A 42 18.17 -10.34 -12.48
C SER A 42 18.29 -9.77 -11.04
N PRO A 43 18.07 -10.60 -10.01
CA PRO A 43 18.21 -10.15 -8.62
C PRO A 43 19.55 -9.44 -8.39
N GLY A 44 19.51 -8.26 -7.76
CA GLY A 44 20.69 -7.43 -7.53
C GLY A 44 21.03 -6.43 -8.64
N LYS A 45 20.35 -6.48 -9.79
CA LYS A 45 20.49 -5.49 -10.89
C LYS A 45 19.41 -4.40 -10.91
N GLU A 46 18.47 -4.45 -9.98
CA GLU A 46 17.35 -3.50 -9.85
C GLU A 46 17.82 -2.06 -9.67
N TRP A 47 18.86 -1.81 -8.86
CA TRP A 47 19.43 -0.47 -8.68
C TRP A 47 20.04 0.09 -9.97
N GLU A 48 20.80 -0.72 -10.70
CA GLU A 48 21.39 -0.30 -11.98
C GLU A 48 20.30 0.04 -13.01
N GLU A 49 19.21 -0.75 -13.06
CA GLU A 49 18.05 -0.44 -13.89
C GLU A 49 17.39 0.89 -13.47
N TYR A 50 17.19 1.11 -12.17
CA TYR A 50 16.64 2.35 -11.64
C TYR A 50 17.45 3.58 -12.07
N VAL A 51 18.77 3.56 -11.90
CA VAL A 51 19.64 4.68 -12.30
C VAL A 51 19.55 4.93 -13.82
N GLN A 52 19.46 3.88 -14.63
CA GLN A 52 19.28 4.02 -16.09
C GLN A 52 17.93 4.65 -16.46
N ILE A 53 16.84 4.20 -15.84
CA ILE A 53 15.50 4.78 -16.06
C ILE A 53 15.48 6.24 -15.58
N ARG A 54 16.04 6.53 -14.40
CA ARG A 54 16.16 7.89 -13.88
C ARG A 54 16.94 8.79 -14.85
N GLY A 55 18.07 8.32 -15.38
CA GLY A 55 18.85 9.06 -16.37
C GLY A 55 18.05 9.43 -17.63
N LEU A 56 17.21 8.52 -18.13
CA LEU A 56 16.32 8.81 -19.27
C LEU A 56 15.21 9.80 -18.91
N VAL A 57 14.57 9.61 -17.76
CA VAL A 57 13.52 10.51 -17.25
C VAL A 57 14.08 11.93 -17.09
N GLU A 58 15.23 12.11 -16.44
CA GLU A 58 15.85 13.42 -16.25
C GLU A 58 16.27 14.07 -17.58
N LYS A 59 16.71 13.27 -18.55
CA LYS A 59 17.00 13.75 -19.91
C LYS A 59 15.74 14.27 -20.61
N ILE A 60 14.59 13.61 -20.42
CA ILE A 60 13.29 14.06 -20.93
C ILE A 60 12.84 15.34 -20.20
N ARG A 61 12.87 15.34 -18.87
CA ARG A 61 12.44 16.49 -18.03
C ARG A 61 13.21 17.76 -18.36
N LYS A 62 14.54 17.70 -18.50
CA LYS A 62 15.40 18.83 -18.90
C LYS A 62 15.05 19.44 -20.27
N LYS A 63 14.34 18.68 -21.11
CA LYS A 63 13.89 19.10 -22.45
C LYS A 63 12.43 19.58 -22.47
N GLN A 64 11.74 19.51 -21.33
CA GLN A 64 10.35 19.96 -21.12
C GLN A 64 10.33 21.22 -20.26
N LYS A 65 9.17 21.89 -20.19
CA LYS A 65 8.99 23.17 -19.47
C LYS A 65 8.57 22.99 -18.00
N GLY A 66 8.61 21.77 -17.45
CA GLY A 66 8.03 21.45 -16.14
C GLY A 66 6.52 21.22 -16.23
N ILE A 67 5.79 21.57 -15.16
CA ILE A 67 4.32 21.52 -15.12
C ILE A 67 3.75 22.47 -16.20
N SER A 68 2.79 21.97 -16.98
CA SER A 68 2.22 22.67 -18.14
C SER A 68 1.31 23.84 -17.77
N VAL A 69 0.57 23.71 -16.66
CA VAL A 69 -0.38 24.73 -16.18
C VAL A 69 0.04 25.20 -14.80
N ILE A 70 0.41 26.47 -14.70
CA ILE A 70 0.79 27.14 -13.45
C ILE A 70 -0.26 28.23 -13.19
N PHE A 71 -0.78 28.26 -11.97
CA PHE A 71 -1.72 29.30 -11.55
C PHE A 71 -0.95 30.48 -10.96
N GLU A 72 -1.38 31.71 -11.27
CA GLU A 72 -0.82 32.92 -10.65
C GLU A 72 -1.40 33.10 -9.24
N GLY A 73 -0.54 33.29 -8.25
CA GLY A 73 -0.91 33.42 -6.84
C GLY A 73 -0.36 32.27 -5.98
N SER A 74 -0.32 32.48 -4.66
CA SER A 74 0.02 31.43 -3.71
C SER A 74 -1.15 30.46 -3.48
N ARG A 75 -0.86 29.26 -2.99
CA ARG A 75 -1.89 28.25 -2.66
C ARG A 75 -2.96 28.79 -1.71
N GLU A 76 -2.54 29.61 -0.75
CA GLU A 76 -3.36 30.22 0.30
C GLU A 76 -4.44 31.15 -0.27
N GLU A 77 -4.11 31.89 -1.33
CA GLU A 77 -5.03 32.81 -1.98
C GLU A 77 -6.24 32.11 -2.62
N PHE A 78 -6.16 30.79 -2.85
CA PHE A 78 -7.25 30.02 -3.46
C PHE A 78 -8.20 29.38 -2.43
N PHE A 79 -7.84 29.30 -1.15
CA PHE A 79 -8.70 28.68 -0.12
C PHE A 79 -10.06 29.38 0.07
N PRO A 80 -10.18 30.72 0.02
CA PRO A 80 -11.50 31.36 0.09
C PRO A 80 -12.42 30.92 -1.06
N THR A 81 -11.87 30.74 -2.27
CA THR A 81 -12.62 30.25 -3.43
C THR A 81 -13.06 28.80 -3.25
N LEU A 82 -12.21 27.94 -2.66
CA LEU A 82 -12.57 26.56 -2.30
C LEU A 82 -13.73 26.54 -1.29
N MET A 83 -13.65 27.32 -0.22
CA MET A 83 -14.68 27.38 0.82
C MET A 83 -16.01 27.90 0.27
N ALA A 84 -15.98 28.95 -0.57
CA ALA A 84 -17.19 29.46 -1.22
C ALA A 84 -17.83 28.41 -2.13
N TRP A 85 -17.03 27.73 -2.96
CA TRP A 85 -17.51 26.66 -3.84
C TRP A 85 -18.06 25.46 -3.06
N ALA A 86 -17.43 25.10 -1.94
CA ALA A 86 -17.90 24.05 -1.04
C ALA A 86 -19.27 24.40 -0.44
N GLN A 87 -19.43 25.64 0.05
CA GLN A 87 -20.67 26.14 0.61
C GLN A 87 -21.80 26.16 -0.44
N GLU A 88 -21.54 26.68 -1.64
CA GLU A 88 -22.49 26.67 -2.77
C GLU A 88 -22.86 25.23 -3.20
N SER A 89 -21.93 24.30 -3.02
CA SER A 89 -22.13 22.89 -3.29
C SER A 89 -22.85 22.13 -2.16
N GLY A 90 -23.10 22.76 -1.01
CA GLY A 90 -23.80 22.14 0.13
C GLY A 90 -22.91 21.32 1.06
N ALA A 91 -21.59 21.45 0.97
CA ALA A 91 -20.68 20.91 1.98
C ALA A 91 -20.71 21.76 3.25
N SER A 92 -20.43 21.11 4.38
CA SER A 92 -20.14 21.81 5.65
C SER A 92 -18.96 22.76 5.47
N CYS A 93 -19.10 23.99 5.95
CA CYS A 93 -18.06 25.04 5.88
C CYS A 93 -17.94 25.83 7.20
N GLU A 94 -18.54 25.34 8.28
CA GLU A 94 -18.57 26.00 9.58
C GLU A 94 -17.78 25.20 10.62
N GLY A 95 -17.23 25.89 11.63
CA GLY A 95 -16.52 25.25 12.74
C GLY A 95 -15.06 24.89 12.47
N PHE A 96 -14.55 25.17 11.27
CA PHE A 96 -13.14 25.01 10.93
C PHE A 96 -12.67 26.04 9.88
N GLU A 97 -11.36 26.19 9.77
CA GLU A 97 -10.67 26.97 8.73
C GLU A 97 -9.44 26.23 8.22
N ILE A 98 -8.95 26.59 7.03
CA ILE A 98 -7.71 26.03 6.49
C ILE A 98 -6.53 26.82 7.05
N ALA A 99 -5.59 26.13 7.68
CA ALA A 99 -4.41 26.73 8.29
C ALA A 99 -3.12 25.98 7.91
N ASN A 100 -1.99 26.66 7.96
CA ASN A 100 -0.67 26.05 7.76
C ASN A 100 -0.06 25.64 9.11
N PHE A 101 0.34 24.38 9.23
CA PHE A 101 0.93 23.79 10.41
C PHE A 101 2.40 23.42 10.16
N ALA A 102 3.24 23.66 11.17
CA ALA A 102 4.67 23.41 11.05
C ALA A 102 4.96 21.90 11.09
N GLY A 103 5.31 21.34 9.94
CA GLY A 103 5.70 19.92 9.80
C GLY A 103 4.78 19.15 8.87
N GLU A 104 3.46 19.33 9.01
CA GLU A 104 2.45 18.66 8.18
C GLU A 104 1.94 19.52 7.01
N GLY A 105 2.23 20.82 7.01
CA GLY A 105 1.75 21.75 5.98
C GLY A 105 0.31 22.16 6.22
N PHE A 106 -0.47 22.36 5.17
CA PHE A 106 -1.87 22.79 5.31
C PHE A 106 -2.75 21.70 5.91
N GLY A 107 -3.60 22.09 6.85
CA GLY A 107 -4.58 21.24 7.51
C GLY A 107 -5.86 22.01 7.84
N LEU A 108 -6.82 21.35 8.49
CA LEU A 108 -8.00 22.01 9.07
C LEU A 108 -7.73 22.38 10.53
N ARG A 109 -8.11 23.59 10.94
CA ARG A 109 -8.07 24.09 12.31
C ARG A 109 -9.49 24.32 12.80
N ALA A 110 -9.82 23.86 14.01
CA ALA A 110 -11.13 24.11 14.61
C ALA A 110 -11.29 25.60 14.98
N THR A 111 -12.46 26.18 14.69
CA THR A 111 -12.82 27.57 15.06
C THR A 111 -13.82 27.65 16.20
N LYS A 112 -14.15 26.49 16.78
CA LYS A 112 -14.94 26.29 17.98
C LYS A 112 -14.55 24.94 18.58
N ASP A 113 -15.02 24.64 19.78
CA ASP A 113 -14.91 23.29 20.34
C ASP A 113 -15.78 22.32 19.52
N ILE A 114 -15.20 21.17 19.15
CA ILE A 114 -15.84 20.05 18.44
C ILE A 114 -15.71 18.81 19.33
N LYS A 115 -16.82 18.13 19.61
CA LYS A 115 -16.80 16.93 20.46
C LYS A 115 -16.50 15.68 19.66
N ALA A 116 -15.84 14.70 20.29
CA ALA A 116 -15.71 13.37 19.73
C ALA A 116 -17.08 12.86 19.25
N GLU A 117 -17.10 12.18 18.10
CA GLU A 117 -18.32 11.68 17.45
C GLU A 117 -19.28 12.75 16.88
N GLU A 118 -18.98 14.05 17.03
CA GLU A 118 -19.75 15.11 16.36
C GLU A 118 -19.54 15.03 14.84
N LEU A 119 -20.63 14.94 14.07
CA LEU A 119 -20.62 15.12 12.63
C LEU A 119 -20.33 16.59 12.32
N PHE A 120 -19.07 16.89 12.00
CA PHE A 120 -18.60 18.26 11.75
C PHE A 120 -18.32 18.54 10.27
N LEU A 121 -18.10 17.48 9.46
CA LEU A 121 -17.73 17.63 8.06
C LEU A 121 -18.47 16.64 7.14
N TRP A 122 -19.14 17.15 6.11
CA TRP A 122 -19.75 16.36 5.05
C TRP A 122 -19.51 16.97 3.66
N ILE A 123 -19.26 16.12 2.66
CA ILE A 123 -18.91 16.50 1.29
C ILE A 123 -19.84 15.79 0.30
N PRO A 124 -20.77 16.50 -0.37
CA PRO A 124 -21.67 15.92 -1.36
C PRO A 124 -20.94 15.33 -2.58
N ARG A 125 -21.45 14.22 -3.14
CA ARG A 125 -20.82 13.51 -4.28
C ARG A 125 -20.45 14.41 -5.44
N LYS A 126 -21.30 15.39 -5.78
CA LYS A 126 -21.07 16.30 -6.92
C LYS A 126 -19.76 17.10 -6.84
N MET A 127 -19.16 17.24 -5.66
CA MET A 127 -17.86 17.87 -5.49
C MET A 127 -16.69 16.94 -5.80
N LEU A 128 -16.88 15.62 -5.70
CA LEU A 128 -15.82 14.64 -5.84
C LEU A 128 -15.37 14.54 -7.31
N MET A 129 -14.09 14.21 -7.50
CA MET A 129 -13.58 13.75 -8.78
C MET A 129 -13.49 12.23 -8.73
N THR A 130 -14.29 11.52 -9.54
CA THR A 130 -14.40 10.07 -9.52
C THR A 130 -14.00 9.45 -10.86
N VAL A 131 -13.89 8.11 -10.89
CA VAL A 131 -13.72 7.40 -12.18
C VAL A 131 -14.96 7.60 -13.06
N GLU A 132 -16.15 7.78 -12.49
CA GLU A 132 -17.39 8.07 -13.21
C GLU A 132 -17.37 9.48 -13.81
N SER A 133 -16.97 10.51 -13.06
CA SER A 133 -16.84 11.86 -13.62
C SER A 133 -15.78 11.90 -14.73
N ALA A 134 -14.71 11.12 -14.61
CA ALA A 134 -13.70 10.96 -15.65
C ALA A 134 -14.25 10.32 -16.94
N LYS A 135 -15.16 9.34 -16.83
CA LYS A 135 -15.83 8.73 -17.99
C LYS A 135 -16.76 9.73 -18.71
N ASN A 136 -17.35 10.64 -17.95
CA ASN A 136 -18.30 11.62 -18.44
C ASN A 136 -17.65 12.94 -18.89
N SER A 137 -16.32 13.07 -18.74
CA SER A 137 -15.56 14.27 -19.14
C SER A 137 -14.97 14.15 -20.55
N VAL A 138 -14.13 15.13 -20.93
CA VAL A 138 -13.35 15.11 -22.18
C VAL A 138 -12.46 13.86 -22.32
N LEU A 139 -12.14 13.18 -21.21
CA LEU A 139 -11.35 11.94 -21.17
C LEU A 139 -12.17 10.70 -21.60
N GLY A 140 -13.50 10.75 -21.53
CA GLY A 140 -14.41 9.63 -21.80
C GLY A 140 -14.15 8.87 -23.12
N PRO A 141 -13.98 9.55 -24.27
CA PRO A 141 -13.66 8.89 -25.53
C PRO A 141 -12.37 8.07 -25.49
N LEU A 142 -11.32 8.55 -24.82
CA LEU A 142 -10.09 7.78 -24.65
C LEU A 142 -10.28 6.63 -23.65
N TYR A 143 -10.96 6.89 -22.53
CA TYR A 143 -11.28 5.86 -21.53
C TYR A 143 -11.99 4.64 -22.16
N SER A 144 -12.95 4.87 -23.05
CA SER A 144 -13.71 3.80 -23.71
C SER A 144 -12.85 2.87 -24.59
N GLN A 145 -11.65 3.27 -24.98
CA GLN A 145 -10.78 2.55 -25.91
C GLN A 145 -9.47 2.05 -25.29
N ASP A 146 -9.04 2.66 -24.18
CA ASP A 146 -7.78 2.34 -23.51
C ASP A 146 -7.98 1.33 -22.37
N ARG A 147 -7.33 0.17 -22.48
CA ARG A 147 -7.46 -0.92 -21.48
C ARG A 147 -6.83 -0.57 -20.13
N ILE A 148 -5.79 0.28 -20.11
CA ILE A 148 -5.14 0.68 -18.86
C ILE A 148 -6.09 1.58 -18.08
N LEU A 149 -6.74 2.54 -18.73
CA LEU A 149 -7.73 3.40 -18.07
C LEU A 149 -8.92 2.61 -17.52
N GLN A 150 -9.40 1.60 -18.27
CA GLN A 150 -10.49 0.74 -17.83
C GLN A 150 -10.13 -0.12 -16.61
N ALA A 151 -8.90 -0.65 -16.57
CA ALA A 151 -8.45 -1.53 -15.51
C ALA A 151 -7.89 -0.78 -14.27
N MET A 152 -7.42 0.46 -14.44
CA MET A 152 -6.70 1.20 -13.41
C MET A 152 -7.38 2.54 -13.12
N GLY A 153 -8.33 2.54 -12.17
CA GLY A 153 -9.08 3.73 -11.78
C GLY A 153 -8.19 4.88 -11.27
N ASN A 154 -7.09 4.56 -10.57
CA ASN A 154 -6.11 5.54 -10.10
C ASN A 154 -5.39 6.28 -11.25
N VAL A 155 -5.04 5.58 -12.33
CA VAL A 155 -4.47 6.18 -13.54
C VAL A 155 -5.51 7.05 -14.25
N THR A 156 -6.76 6.59 -14.29
CA THR A 156 -7.88 7.37 -14.84
C THR A 156 -8.10 8.66 -14.07
N LEU A 157 -8.10 8.63 -12.73
CA LEU A 157 -8.17 9.84 -11.90
C LEU A 157 -7.01 10.79 -12.17
N ALA A 158 -5.79 10.29 -12.34
CA ALA A 158 -4.62 11.14 -12.60
C ALA A 158 -4.76 11.89 -13.93
N LEU A 159 -5.19 11.21 -15.00
CA LEU A 159 -5.43 11.90 -16.29
C LEU A 159 -6.66 12.80 -16.26
N HIS A 160 -7.71 12.43 -15.52
CA HIS A 160 -8.88 13.29 -15.32
C HIS A 160 -8.46 14.59 -14.63
N LEU A 161 -7.71 14.50 -13.53
CA LEU A 161 -7.17 15.64 -12.81
C LEU A 161 -6.36 16.57 -13.71
N LEU A 162 -5.52 16.03 -14.60
CA LEU A 162 -4.76 16.85 -15.56
C LEU A 162 -5.63 17.51 -16.62
N CYS A 163 -6.65 16.80 -17.14
CA CYS A 163 -7.57 17.38 -18.12
C CYS A 163 -8.35 18.55 -17.52
N GLU A 164 -8.90 18.35 -16.31
CA GLU A 164 -9.63 19.39 -15.58
C GLU A 164 -8.72 20.55 -15.15
N ARG A 165 -7.47 20.28 -14.76
CA ARG A 165 -6.47 21.31 -14.45
C ARG A 165 -6.21 22.23 -15.64
N ALA A 166 -6.20 21.67 -16.85
CA ALA A 166 -5.92 22.39 -18.08
C ALA A 166 -7.16 23.06 -18.70
N ASP A 167 -8.35 22.81 -18.17
CA ASP A 167 -9.59 23.45 -18.60
C ASP A 167 -9.93 24.65 -17.69
N PRO A 168 -9.85 25.91 -18.17
CA PRO A 168 -10.21 27.10 -17.41
C PRO A 168 -11.68 27.18 -16.99
N SER A 169 -12.54 26.34 -17.58
CA SER A 169 -13.97 26.26 -17.28
C SER A 169 -14.35 25.10 -16.37
N SER A 170 -13.38 24.30 -15.92
CA SER A 170 -13.65 23.13 -15.08
C SER A 170 -14.31 23.52 -13.75
N PRO A 171 -15.39 22.84 -13.34
CA PRO A 171 -16.06 23.13 -12.07
C PRO A 171 -15.19 22.76 -10.87
N TRP A 172 -14.18 21.91 -11.04
CA TRP A 172 -13.25 21.50 -9.98
C TRP A 172 -12.05 22.44 -9.82
N LEU A 173 -11.94 23.53 -10.60
CA LEU A 173 -10.84 24.48 -10.45
C LEU A 173 -10.65 25.03 -9.03
N PRO A 174 -11.70 25.34 -8.23
CA PRO A 174 -11.53 25.75 -6.84
C PRO A 174 -10.75 24.73 -6.01
N TYR A 175 -11.00 23.43 -6.22
CA TYR A 175 -10.23 22.35 -5.60
C TYR A 175 -8.83 22.22 -6.19
N ILE A 176 -8.70 22.14 -7.52
CA ILE A 176 -7.42 21.87 -8.19
C ILE A 176 -6.38 22.97 -7.91
N LYS A 177 -6.80 24.23 -7.80
CA LYS A 177 -5.93 25.36 -7.45
C LYS A 177 -5.40 25.30 -6.01
N THR A 178 -6.10 24.59 -5.14
CA THR A 178 -5.71 24.38 -3.73
C THR A 178 -4.93 23.09 -3.49
N LEU A 179 -4.62 22.31 -4.51
CA LEU A 179 -3.73 21.15 -4.36
C LEU A 179 -2.27 21.59 -4.15
N PRO A 180 -1.42 20.77 -3.49
CA PRO A 180 0.01 21.02 -3.39
C PRO A 180 0.67 21.18 -4.77
N GLY A 181 1.66 22.07 -4.87
CA GLY A 181 2.46 22.23 -6.09
C GLY A 181 3.45 21.09 -6.31
N ASP A 182 3.97 20.53 -5.21
CA ASP A 182 4.89 19.40 -5.15
C ASP A 182 4.49 18.47 -3.99
N TYR A 183 5.09 17.28 -3.97
CA TYR A 183 4.87 16.25 -2.95
C TYR A 183 6.20 15.64 -2.53
N ASP A 184 6.19 14.93 -1.40
CA ASP A 184 7.36 14.24 -0.85
C ASP A 184 7.30 12.72 -1.08
N THR A 185 6.63 12.27 -2.16
CA THR A 185 6.68 10.85 -2.55
C THR A 185 8.07 10.50 -3.12
N PRO A 186 8.50 9.23 -3.12
CA PRO A 186 9.81 8.84 -3.65
C PRO A 186 10.05 9.19 -5.14
N LEU A 187 9.02 9.56 -5.89
CA LEU A 187 9.13 10.12 -7.24
C LEU A 187 9.82 11.49 -7.29
N TYR A 188 9.89 12.19 -6.16
CA TYR A 188 10.55 13.49 -5.99
C TYR A 188 11.93 13.39 -5.36
N TYR A 189 12.34 12.20 -4.92
CA TYR A 189 13.62 12.03 -4.26
C TYR A 189 14.77 12.15 -5.26
N GLU A 190 15.89 12.68 -4.79
CA GLU A 190 17.17 12.60 -5.46
C GLU A 190 17.76 11.19 -5.38
N GLU A 191 18.67 10.87 -6.31
CA GLU A 191 19.30 9.54 -6.36
C GLU A 191 19.97 9.17 -5.03
N GLU A 192 20.69 10.13 -4.43
CA GLU A 192 21.37 9.94 -3.14
C GLU A 192 20.40 9.77 -1.97
N GLU A 193 19.20 10.36 -2.06
CA GLU A 193 18.15 10.22 -1.04
C GLU A 193 17.56 8.81 -1.07
N VAL A 194 17.25 8.29 -2.27
CA VAL A 194 16.81 6.89 -2.46
C VAL A 194 17.91 5.90 -2.07
N ARG A 195 19.18 6.26 -2.27
CA ARG A 195 20.33 5.41 -1.90
C ARG A 195 20.34 5.02 -0.42
N HIS A 196 19.78 5.84 0.46
CA HIS A 196 19.65 5.52 1.89
C HIS A 196 18.73 4.31 2.16
N LEU A 197 17.82 4.00 1.24
CA LEU A 197 16.92 2.84 1.31
C LEU A 197 17.56 1.56 0.77
N LEU A 198 18.79 1.58 0.24
CA LEU A 198 19.46 0.34 -0.20
C LEU A 198 19.53 -0.68 0.95
N SER A 199 19.23 -1.94 0.61
CA SER A 199 19.15 -3.07 1.56
C SER A 199 18.00 -2.99 2.59
N THR A 200 16.99 -2.13 2.36
CA THR A 200 15.70 -2.19 3.06
C THR A 200 14.70 -3.07 2.31
N GLN A 201 13.53 -3.31 2.90
CA GLN A 201 12.42 -3.94 2.19
C GLN A 201 11.66 -2.94 1.30
N ALA A 202 11.50 -1.70 1.77
CA ALA A 202 10.78 -0.64 1.06
C ALA A 202 11.40 -0.26 -0.31
N ILE A 203 12.70 -0.46 -0.51
CA ILE A 203 13.39 -0.09 -1.77
C ILE A 203 12.74 -0.72 -3.00
N GLN A 204 12.31 -1.99 -2.95
CA GLN A 204 11.73 -2.65 -4.12
C GLN A 204 10.43 -1.97 -4.57
N ASP A 205 9.63 -1.50 -3.61
CA ASP A 205 8.38 -0.79 -3.86
C ASP A 205 8.69 0.62 -4.45
N VAL A 206 9.73 1.31 -3.96
CA VAL A 206 10.22 2.58 -4.53
C VAL A 206 10.70 2.43 -5.98
N LEU A 207 11.54 1.42 -6.25
CA LEU A 207 12.06 1.18 -7.60
C LEU A 207 10.91 0.82 -8.57
N SER A 208 9.97 0.01 -8.10
CA SER A 208 8.78 -0.38 -8.86
C SER A 208 7.87 0.82 -9.14
N GLN A 209 7.64 1.69 -8.16
CA GLN A 209 6.85 2.91 -8.33
C GLN A 209 7.48 3.82 -9.41
N TYR A 210 8.79 4.06 -9.35
CA TYR A 210 9.47 4.90 -10.34
C TYR A 210 9.39 4.31 -11.76
N LYS A 211 9.65 3.00 -11.91
CA LYS A 211 9.55 2.29 -13.19
C LYS A 211 8.12 2.29 -13.74
N ASN A 212 7.12 2.08 -12.88
CA ASN A 212 5.71 2.08 -13.28
C ASN A 212 5.25 3.47 -13.76
N THR A 213 5.54 4.52 -13.00
CA THR A 213 5.21 5.91 -13.37
C THR A 213 5.89 6.30 -14.69
N ALA A 214 7.17 5.98 -14.85
CA ALA A 214 7.91 6.27 -16.09
C ALA A 214 7.33 5.51 -17.30
N ARG A 215 6.96 4.22 -17.11
CA ARG A 215 6.31 3.41 -18.16
C ARG A 215 4.97 4.00 -18.56
N GLN A 216 4.12 4.33 -17.58
CA GLN A 216 2.79 4.86 -17.83
C GLN A 216 2.85 6.22 -18.50
N TYR A 217 3.72 7.12 -18.03
CA TYR A 217 3.96 8.40 -18.70
C TYR A 217 4.33 8.20 -20.17
N ALA A 218 5.33 7.35 -20.45
CA ALA A 218 5.79 7.13 -21.82
C ALA A 218 4.71 6.50 -22.70
N TYR A 219 3.92 5.57 -22.14
CA TYR A 219 2.76 4.97 -22.80
C TYR A 219 1.71 6.03 -23.16
N PHE A 220 1.23 6.79 -22.17
CA PHE A 220 0.18 7.79 -22.39
C PHE A 220 0.65 8.95 -23.25
N TYR A 221 1.92 9.34 -23.16
CA TYR A 221 2.49 10.34 -24.07
C TYR A 221 2.33 9.86 -25.51
N LYS A 222 2.71 8.61 -25.81
CA LYS A 222 2.55 8.05 -27.16
C LYS A 222 1.08 7.98 -27.57
N VAL A 223 0.20 7.45 -26.71
CA VAL A 223 -1.25 7.34 -26.98
C VAL A 223 -1.85 8.72 -27.26
N ILE A 224 -1.61 9.70 -26.40
CA ILE A 224 -2.11 11.08 -26.57
C ILE A 224 -1.60 11.68 -27.88
N GLN A 225 -0.35 11.45 -28.25
CA GLN A 225 0.21 11.99 -29.48
C GLN A 225 -0.29 11.30 -30.76
N THR A 226 -0.62 10.00 -30.74
CA THR A 226 -0.98 9.26 -31.95
C THR A 226 -2.47 8.95 -32.12
N HIS A 227 -3.24 8.86 -31.04
CA HIS A 227 -4.60 8.35 -31.09
C HIS A 227 -5.60 9.42 -31.57
N PRO A 228 -6.54 9.14 -32.49
CA PRO A 228 -7.44 10.17 -33.05
C PRO A 228 -8.39 10.82 -32.03
N THR A 229 -8.84 10.05 -31.04
CA THR A 229 -9.81 10.49 -30.00
C THR A 229 -9.23 11.53 -29.04
N THR A 230 -7.91 11.74 -29.05
CA THR A 230 -7.23 12.65 -28.11
C THR A 230 -7.05 14.06 -28.66
N SER A 231 -7.53 14.33 -29.88
CA SER A 231 -7.45 15.63 -30.53
C SER A 231 -8.10 16.78 -29.73
N LYS A 232 -9.09 16.47 -28.89
CA LYS A 232 -9.77 17.43 -28.01
C LYS A 232 -9.20 17.48 -26.59
N LEU A 233 -8.25 16.60 -26.23
CA LEU A 233 -7.67 16.62 -24.90
C LEU A 233 -6.73 17.82 -24.77
N PRO A 234 -6.82 18.63 -23.71
CA PRO A 234 -5.83 19.68 -23.42
C PRO A 234 -4.38 19.14 -23.37
N LEU A 235 -4.23 17.87 -22.98
CA LEU A 235 -2.95 17.16 -22.90
C LEU A 235 -2.27 16.94 -24.26
N LYS A 236 -2.99 17.16 -25.38
CA LYS A 236 -2.43 17.04 -26.73
C LYS A 236 -1.34 18.09 -26.98
N ASP A 237 -1.58 19.30 -26.48
CA ASP A 237 -0.70 20.45 -26.66
C ASP A 237 0.46 20.44 -25.67
N ALA A 238 0.21 20.03 -24.43
CA ALA A 238 1.22 19.96 -23.38
C ALA A 238 0.93 18.81 -22.41
N PHE A 239 1.82 17.81 -22.40
CA PHE A 239 1.84 16.70 -21.44
C PHE A 239 3.28 16.34 -21.11
N THR A 240 3.73 16.75 -19.92
CA THR A 240 5.12 16.55 -19.46
C THR A 240 5.22 15.42 -18.44
N TYR A 241 6.45 14.98 -18.18
CA TYR A 241 6.68 14.02 -17.10
C TYR A 241 6.32 14.64 -15.73
N ASP A 242 6.57 15.93 -15.53
CA ASP A 242 6.22 16.63 -14.29
C ASP A 242 4.71 16.74 -14.09
N ASP A 243 3.93 16.93 -15.16
CA ASP A 243 2.46 16.84 -15.09
C ASP A 243 2.03 15.46 -14.59
N TYR A 244 2.53 14.40 -15.24
CA TYR A 244 2.12 13.04 -14.90
C TYR A 244 2.55 12.65 -13.48
N ARG A 245 3.79 12.99 -13.10
CA ARG A 245 4.32 12.76 -11.75
C ARG A 245 3.49 13.49 -10.69
N TRP A 246 3.15 14.76 -10.93
CA TRP A 246 2.29 15.53 -10.03
C TRP A 246 0.89 14.91 -9.91
N ALA A 247 0.30 14.49 -11.03
CA ALA A 247 -1.05 13.92 -11.04
C ALA A 247 -1.12 12.58 -10.29
N VAL A 248 -0.20 11.65 -10.56
CA VAL A 248 -0.19 10.36 -9.85
C VAL A 248 0.14 10.53 -8.36
N SER A 249 0.96 11.53 -8.00
CA SER A 249 1.27 11.86 -6.60
C SER A 249 0.06 12.46 -5.90
N SER A 250 -0.67 13.37 -6.55
CA SER A 250 -1.94 13.92 -6.06
C SER A 250 -2.95 12.80 -5.79
N VAL A 251 -3.08 11.86 -6.73
CA VAL A 251 -3.99 10.72 -6.58
C VAL A 251 -3.55 9.77 -5.48
N MET A 252 -2.30 9.30 -5.47
CA MET A 252 -1.90 8.28 -4.49
C MET A 252 -1.93 8.79 -3.04
N THR A 253 -1.68 10.09 -2.84
CA THR A 253 -1.66 10.71 -1.52
C THR A 253 -3.05 11.05 -0.98
N ARG A 254 -4.09 11.13 -1.84
CA ARG A 254 -5.43 11.67 -1.49
C ARG A 254 -6.64 10.86 -2.00
N GLN A 255 -6.45 9.79 -2.77
CA GLN A 255 -7.55 8.98 -3.29
C GLN A 255 -8.22 8.12 -2.21
N ASN A 256 -9.52 7.94 -2.34
CA ASN A 256 -10.36 7.15 -1.44
C ASN A 256 -11.22 6.19 -2.23
N GLN A 257 -11.62 5.09 -1.61
CA GLN A 257 -12.64 4.20 -2.15
C GLN A 257 -14.00 4.58 -1.57
N ILE A 258 -14.97 4.80 -2.44
CA ILE A 258 -16.36 5.10 -2.07
C ILE A 258 -17.31 4.18 -2.85
N PRO A 259 -18.54 3.94 -2.38
CA PRO A 259 -19.53 3.25 -3.18
C PRO A 259 -19.91 4.06 -4.44
N THR A 260 -20.29 3.37 -5.50
CA THR A 260 -20.97 3.96 -6.65
C THR A 260 -22.36 4.48 -6.24
N GLU A 261 -22.97 5.36 -7.05
CA GLU A 261 -24.29 5.96 -6.76
C GLU A 261 -25.39 4.92 -6.48
N ASP A 262 -25.31 3.74 -7.11
CA ASP A 262 -26.23 2.62 -6.92
C ASP A 262 -25.85 1.69 -5.76
N GLY A 263 -24.77 1.98 -5.03
CA GLY A 263 -24.24 1.17 -3.92
C GLY A 263 -23.70 -0.21 -4.32
N SER A 264 -23.69 -0.56 -5.62
CA SER A 264 -23.41 -1.94 -6.06
C SER A 264 -21.92 -2.27 -6.15
N ARG A 265 -21.07 -1.24 -6.30
CA ARG A 265 -19.63 -1.37 -6.52
C ARG A 265 -18.89 -0.27 -5.77
N VAL A 266 -17.56 -0.39 -5.76
CA VAL A 266 -16.67 0.67 -5.29
C VAL A 266 -16.01 1.39 -6.45
N THR A 267 -15.77 2.68 -6.30
CA THR A 267 -15.03 3.54 -7.22
C THR A 267 -13.96 4.33 -6.47
N LEU A 268 -12.95 4.84 -7.19
CA LEU A 268 -11.95 5.72 -6.61
C LEU A 268 -12.40 7.18 -6.75
N ALA A 269 -12.14 7.98 -5.72
CA ALA A 269 -12.50 9.39 -5.69
C ALA A 269 -11.43 10.26 -5.01
N LEU A 270 -11.31 11.50 -5.46
CA LEU A 270 -10.72 12.61 -4.69
C LEU A 270 -11.86 13.37 -4.00
N ILE A 271 -11.71 13.66 -2.71
CA ILE A 271 -12.75 14.26 -1.87
C ILE A 271 -12.28 15.64 -1.41
N PRO A 272 -12.64 16.72 -2.13
CA PRO A 272 -12.21 18.07 -1.78
C PRO A 272 -12.60 18.46 -0.36
N LEU A 273 -11.82 19.39 0.22
CA LEU A 273 -11.97 19.90 1.59
C LEU A 273 -11.68 18.87 2.68
N TRP A 274 -12.35 17.71 2.69
CA TRP A 274 -12.07 16.63 3.66
C TRP A 274 -10.64 16.12 3.57
N ASP A 275 -10.09 16.01 2.36
CA ASP A 275 -8.72 15.54 2.17
C ASP A 275 -7.64 16.52 2.66
N MET A 276 -8.02 17.70 3.17
CA MET A 276 -7.14 18.63 3.88
C MET A 276 -6.84 18.18 5.32
N CYS A 277 -7.64 17.30 5.93
CA CYS A 277 -7.35 16.78 7.26
C CYS A 277 -6.05 15.96 7.25
N ASN A 278 -5.13 16.24 8.18
CA ASN A 278 -3.88 15.49 8.32
C ASN A 278 -4.06 14.20 9.14
N HIS A 279 -3.04 13.35 9.13
CA HIS A 279 -3.05 12.05 9.80
C HIS A 279 -2.71 12.12 11.30
N THR A 280 -3.44 11.38 12.13
CA THR A 280 -3.01 10.94 13.48
C THR A 280 -3.44 9.50 13.75
N ASN A 281 -2.93 8.85 14.80
CA ASN A 281 -3.38 7.52 15.24
C ASN A 281 -4.85 7.57 15.70
N GLY A 282 -5.62 6.51 15.43
CA GLY A 282 -7.01 6.42 15.84
C GLY A 282 -7.75 5.30 15.14
N LEU A 283 -9.05 5.51 14.93
CA LEU A 283 -9.94 4.64 14.15
C LEU A 283 -10.52 5.43 12.98
N ILE A 284 -10.99 4.72 11.95
CA ILE A 284 -11.62 5.38 10.80
C ILE A 284 -12.97 5.94 11.26
N THR A 285 -13.13 7.25 11.18
CA THR A 285 -14.37 7.98 11.54
C THR A 285 -15.00 8.69 10.34
N THR A 286 -14.59 8.32 9.13
CA THR A 286 -15.19 8.80 7.88
C THR A 286 -15.92 7.66 7.20
N GLY A 287 -17.20 7.87 6.89
CA GLY A 287 -18.06 6.96 6.16
C GLY A 287 -18.63 7.61 4.90
N TYR A 288 -19.32 6.81 4.10
CA TYR A 288 -20.12 7.29 2.97
C TYR A 288 -21.59 7.05 3.28
N ASN A 289 -22.38 8.14 3.31
CA ASN A 289 -23.82 8.08 3.46
C ASN A 289 -24.46 7.98 2.07
N LEU A 290 -25.03 6.81 1.75
CA LEU A 290 -25.71 6.55 0.47
C LEU A 290 -27.09 7.21 0.39
N GLU A 291 -27.74 7.49 1.51
CA GLU A 291 -29.07 8.10 1.53
C GLU A 291 -28.99 9.58 1.14
N ASP A 292 -28.00 10.29 1.69
CA ASP A 292 -27.74 11.71 1.39
C ASP A 292 -26.69 11.93 0.27
N ASP A 293 -26.15 10.84 -0.29
CA ASP A 293 -25.13 10.81 -1.34
C ASP A 293 -23.90 11.71 -1.07
N GLN A 294 -23.31 11.53 0.13
CA GLN A 294 -22.21 12.35 0.62
C GLN A 294 -21.20 11.57 1.48
N CYS A 295 -19.96 12.06 1.52
CA CYS A 295 -18.96 11.63 2.51
C CYS A 295 -19.27 12.32 3.84
N GLU A 296 -19.19 11.60 4.96
CA GLU A 296 -19.43 12.14 6.30
C GLU A 296 -18.27 11.79 7.22
N CYS A 297 -17.81 12.76 8.00
CA CYS A 297 -16.73 12.61 8.96
C CYS A 297 -17.18 13.08 10.33
N VAL A 298 -17.17 12.16 11.29
CA VAL A 298 -17.30 12.51 12.70
C VAL A 298 -15.93 12.75 13.32
N ALA A 299 -15.86 13.62 14.32
CA ALA A 299 -14.62 13.95 14.97
C ALA A 299 -14.02 12.71 15.67
N LEU A 300 -12.75 12.44 15.40
CA LEU A 300 -12.02 11.29 15.99
C LEU A 300 -11.86 11.41 17.51
N GLN A 301 -11.77 12.64 18.00
CA GLN A 301 -11.59 12.99 19.41
C GLN A 301 -12.11 14.41 19.63
N ASP A 302 -12.14 14.86 20.90
CA ASP A 302 -12.42 16.26 21.22
C ASP A 302 -11.32 17.17 20.60
N TYR A 303 -11.74 18.20 19.89
CA TYR A 303 -10.89 19.30 19.39
C TYR A 303 -11.34 20.60 20.01
N LYS A 304 -10.44 21.35 20.64
CA LYS A 304 -10.73 22.70 21.13
C LYS A 304 -10.59 23.72 20.02
N GLU A 305 -11.17 24.90 20.23
CA GLU A 305 -10.88 26.04 19.37
C GLU A 305 -9.36 26.23 19.19
N ASN A 306 -8.94 26.39 17.93
CA ASN A 306 -7.55 26.48 17.44
C ASN A 306 -6.76 25.17 17.36
N ASP A 307 -7.32 24.03 17.77
CA ASP A 307 -6.67 22.73 17.56
C ASP A 307 -6.67 22.34 16.06
N GLN A 308 -5.62 21.65 15.63
CA GLN A 308 -5.63 20.99 14.32
C GLN A 308 -6.59 19.80 14.37
N ILE A 309 -7.49 19.73 13.40
CA ILE A 309 -8.41 18.61 13.21
C ILE A 309 -7.67 17.55 12.40
N TYR A 310 -7.59 16.34 12.96
CA TYR A 310 -6.93 15.20 12.35
C TYR A 310 -7.93 14.10 12.03
N ILE A 311 -7.54 13.20 11.13
CA ILE A 311 -8.26 11.94 10.88
C ILE A 311 -7.27 10.77 10.90
N PHE A 312 -7.79 9.56 11.06
CA PHE A 312 -7.00 8.34 10.89
C PHE A 312 -7.11 7.85 9.44
N TYR A 313 -5.99 7.85 8.71
CA TYR A 313 -5.93 7.46 7.29
C TYR A 313 -6.09 5.95 7.05
N GLY A 314 -6.13 5.16 8.12
CA GLY A 314 -6.14 3.71 8.09
C GLY A 314 -4.84 3.08 8.59
N THR A 315 -4.87 1.75 8.74
CA THR A 315 -3.81 0.94 9.36
C THR A 315 -2.62 0.69 8.43
N ARG A 316 -2.02 1.76 7.90
CA ARG A 316 -0.89 1.70 6.97
C ARG A 316 0.45 1.60 7.70
N SER A 317 1.43 0.94 7.10
CA SER A 317 2.80 0.93 7.61
C SER A 317 3.52 2.23 7.27
N ASN A 318 4.66 2.50 7.91
CA ASN A 318 5.48 3.65 7.53
C ASN A 318 6.06 3.51 6.12
N ALA A 319 6.30 2.29 5.64
CA ALA A 319 6.68 2.08 4.24
C ALA A 319 5.56 2.55 3.29
N GLU A 320 4.31 2.23 3.61
CA GLU A 320 3.16 2.67 2.82
C GLU A 320 2.96 4.20 2.91
N PHE A 321 3.06 4.79 4.11
CA PHE A 321 2.96 6.25 4.26
C PHE A 321 4.05 7.00 3.51
N VAL A 322 5.31 6.55 3.55
CA VAL A 322 6.39 7.20 2.81
C VAL A 322 6.16 7.07 1.30
N ILE A 323 5.85 5.88 0.82
CA ILE A 323 5.78 5.60 -0.62
C ILE A 323 4.51 6.18 -1.26
N HIS A 324 3.38 6.15 -0.56
CA HIS A 324 2.07 6.51 -1.11
C HIS A 324 1.49 7.80 -0.54
N ASN A 325 1.92 8.26 0.62
CA ASN A 325 1.45 9.53 1.22
C ASN A 325 2.54 10.61 1.36
N GLY A 326 3.81 10.26 1.14
CA GLY A 326 4.92 11.21 1.17
C GLY A 326 5.38 11.63 2.57
N PHE A 327 5.03 10.90 3.62
CA PHE A 327 5.47 11.25 4.98
C PHE A 327 5.83 10.02 5.81
N PHE A 328 6.63 10.23 6.85
CA PHE A 328 6.94 9.22 7.86
C PHE A 328 6.25 9.59 9.17
N PHE A 329 5.62 8.62 9.84
CA PHE A 329 4.89 8.85 11.09
C PHE A 329 5.62 8.20 12.27
N GLN A 330 6.14 9.03 13.17
CA GLN A 330 7.11 8.64 14.21
C GLN A 330 6.60 7.57 15.19
N GLU A 331 5.30 7.60 15.51
CA GLU A 331 4.67 6.69 16.48
C GLU A 331 3.55 5.88 15.85
N ASN A 332 3.77 5.37 14.64
CA ASN A 332 2.80 4.55 13.94
C ASN A 332 2.52 3.24 14.69
N ALA A 333 1.32 3.11 15.26
CA ALA A 333 0.89 1.93 16.01
C ALA A 333 0.65 0.70 15.13
N HIS A 334 0.59 0.88 13.80
CA HIS A 334 0.30 -0.15 12.81
C HIS A 334 1.50 -0.47 11.90
N ASP A 335 2.70 -0.01 12.29
CA ASP A 335 3.91 -0.24 11.51
C ASP A 335 4.30 -1.73 11.49
N ARG A 336 4.83 -2.16 10.34
CA ARG A 336 5.10 -3.57 10.07
C ARG A 336 6.11 -3.76 8.96
N VAL A 337 6.85 -4.86 9.04
CA VAL A 337 7.76 -5.33 7.97
C VAL A 337 7.28 -6.66 7.39
N LYS A 338 7.64 -6.95 6.14
CA LYS A 338 7.27 -8.18 5.44
C LYS A 338 8.22 -9.32 5.85
N ILE A 339 7.69 -10.54 5.94
CA ILE A 339 8.48 -11.78 6.09
C ILE A 339 7.92 -12.85 5.16
N LYS A 340 8.73 -13.28 4.18
CA LYS A 340 8.35 -14.34 3.25
C LYS A 340 8.71 -15.71 3.84
N LEU A 341 7.71 -16.56 4.03
CA LEU A 341 7.85 -17.92 4.55
C LEU A 341 7.10 -18.91 3.67
N GLY A 342 7.57 -20.16 3.64
CA GLY A 342 6.93 -21.23 2.92
C GLY A 342 7.49 -22.59 3.32
N VAL A 343 6.65 -23.62 3.20
CA VAL A 343 7.03 -25.03 3.39
C VAL A 343 7.80 -25.48 2.15
N SER A 344 8.99 -26.06 2.33
CA SER A 344 9.80 -26.51 1.19
C SER A 344 9.19 -27.74 0.54
N LYS A 345 9.09 -27.77 -0.79
CA LYS A 345 8.67 -28.98 -1.52
C LYS A 345 9.59 -30.18 -1.34
N SER A 346 10.84 -29.96 -0.91
CA SER A 346 11.80 -31.01 -0.58
C SER A 346 11.62 -31.59 0.82
N GLU A 347 10.72 -31.02 1.63
CA GLU A 347 10.46 -31.48 2.99
C GLU A 347 9.66 -32.79 2.97
N ARG A 348 10.12 -33.79 3.74
CA ARG A 348 9.47 -35.11 3.85
C ARG A 348 7.98 -35.00 4.23
N LEU A 349 7.65 -34.04 5.10
CA LEU A 349 6.30 -33.81 5.61
C LEU A 349 5.52 -32.76 4.81
N TYR A 350 6.00 -32.35 3.62
CA TYR A 350 5.39 -31.28 2.82
C TYR A 350 3.90 -31.51 2.58
N ALA A 351 3.51 -32.72 2.14
CA ALA A 351 2.12 -33.02 1.80
C ALA A 351 1.18 -32.85 3.00
N MET A 352 1.58 -33.37 4.17
CA MET A 352 0.80 -33.25 5.40
C MET A 352 0.70 -31.80 5.88
N LYS A 353 1.81 -31.05 5.87
CA LYS A 353 1.82 -29.62 6.24
C LYS A 353 0.96 -28.79 5.30
N ALA A 354 1.07 -29.04 3.99
CA ALA A 354 0.28 -28.33 2.99
C ALA A 354 -1.23 -28.59 3.16
N GLU A 355 -1.62 -29.82 3.50
CA GLU A 355 -3.02 -30.18 3.76
C GLU A 355 -3.56 -29.50 5.03
N VAL A 356 -2.83 -29.54 6.15
CA VAL A 356 -3.26 -28.84 7.38
C VAL A 356 -3.38 -27.32 7.13
N LEU A 357 -2.43 -26.72 6.42
CA LEU A 357 -2.50 -25.31 6.03
C LEU A 357 -3.70 -25.03 5.12
N ALA A 358 -4.00 -25.90 4.16
CA ALA A 358 -5.14 -25.76 3.26
C ALA A 358 -6.47 -25.79 4.03
N ARG A 359 -6.63 -26.73 4.98
CA ARG A 359 -7.82 -26.79 5.85
C ARG A 359 -7.95 -25.57 6.76
N ALA A 360 -6.82 -24.95 7.15
CA ALA A 360 -6.80 -23.69 7.90
C ALA A 360 -6.98 -22.43 7.01
N GLY A 361 -7.13 -22.58 5.69
CA GLY A 361 -7.23 -21.46 4.75
C GLY A 361 -5.91 -20.67 4.58
N ILE A 362 -4.77 -21.28 4.87
CA ILE A 362 -3.45 -20.64 4.83
C ILE A 362 -2.65 -21.17 3.62
N PRO A 363 -2.05 -20.31 2.78
CA PRO A 363 -1.19 -20.76 1.70
C PRO A 363 0.09 -21.43 2.21
N SER A 364 0.59 -22.45 1.50
CA SER A 364 1.85 -23.13 1.82
C SER A 364 3.10 -22.26 1.63
N SER A 365 2.97 -21.11 0.98
CA SER A 365 4.00 -20.07 0.84
C SER A 365 3.34 -18.71 0.71
N SER A 366 3.69 -17.76 1.57
CA SER A 366 3.08 -16.43 1.61
C SER A 366 4.07 -15.37 2.10
N ILE A 367 3.69 -14.10 1.94
CA ILE A 367 4.35 -12.95 2.57
C ILE A 367 3.50 -12.55 3.76
N PHE A 368 4.01 -12.78 4.96
CA PHE A 368 3.37 -12.38 6.22
C PHE A 368 3.93 -11.03 6.70
N ALA A 369 3.37 -10.52 7.80
CA ALA A 369 3.81 -9.29 8.45
C ALA A 369 4.36 -9.57 9.86
N LEU A 370 5.40 -8.83 10.22
CA LEU A 370 5.88 -8.67 11.59
C LEU A 370 5.52 -7.27 12.05
N HIS A 371 4.81 -7.16 13.16
CA HIS A 371 4.23 -5.91 13.64
C HIS A 371 5.10 -5.25 14.71
N CYS A 372 5.00 -3.93 14.82
CA CYS A 372 5.62 -3.18 15.91
C CYS A 372 4.90 -3.39 17.26
N SER A 373 3.69 -3.94 17.27
CA SER A 373 2.88 -4.26 18.47
C SER A 373 3.34 -5.55 19.18
N ASP A 374 2.73 -5.86 20.32
CA ASP A 374 2.83 -7.16 21.00
C ASP A 374 1.42 -7.79 21.02
N PRO A 375 1.21 -9.01 20.49
CA PRO A 375 2.18 -9.89 19.83
C PRO A 375 2.73 -9.32 18.51
N PRO A 376 3.98 -9.67 18.13
CA PRO A 376 4.59 -9.19 16.89
C PRO A 376 4.13 -9.96 15.64
N ILE A 377 3.28 -10.98 15.79
CA ILE A 377 2.79 -11.84 14.72
C ILE A 377 1.26 -11.95 14.79
N SER A 378 0.62 -12.08 13.63
CA SER A 378 -0.84 -12.31 13.55
C SER A 378 -1.19 -13.77 13.87
N ALA A 379 -2.47 -14.03 14.14
CA ALA A 379 -3.01 -15.38 14.30
C ALA A 379 -2.69 -16.28 13.09
N GLN A 380 -2.77 -15.74 11.87
CA GLN A 380 -2.44 -16.47 10.65
C GLN A 380 -0.96 -16.87 10.59
N LEU A 381 -0.05 -15.97 10.97
CA LEU A 381 1.39 -16.27 11.00
C LEU A 381 1.72 -17.26 12.13
N LEU A 382 1.07 -17.15 13.29
CA LEU A 382 1.22 -18.11 14.37
C LEU A 382 0.80 -19.53 13.93
N ALA A 383 -0.39 -19.65 13.34
CA ALA A 383 -0.89 -20.91 12.79
C ALA A 383 0.08 -21.50 11.75
N PHE A 384 0.57 -20.67 10.83
CA PHE A 384 1.57 -21.09 9.85
C PHE A 384 2.86 -21.62 10.52
N LEU A 385 3.39 -20.88 11.49
CA LEU A 385 4.63 -21.24 12.20
C LEU A 385 4.48 -22.53 13.02
N ARG A 386 3.32 -22.73 13.66
CA ARG A 386 2.99 -23.98 14.36
C ARG A 386 3.05 -25.16 13.42
N VAL A 387 2.32 -25.12 12.31
CA VAL A 387 2.32 -26.20 11.29
C VAL A 387 3.71 -26.37 10.68
N PHE A 388 4.43 -25.28 10.44
CA PHE A 388 5.81 -25.32 9.94
C PHE A 388 6.76 -26.07 10.89
N CYS A 389 6.49 -26.08 12.20
CA CYS A 389 7.31 -26.75 13.20
C CYS A 389 6.74 -28.10 13.71
N MET A 390 5.57 -28.52 13.22
CA MET A 390 4.95 -29.78 13.64
C MET A 390 5.78 -31.01 13.25
N THR A 391 5.73 -32.00 14.14
CA THR A 391 6.15 -33.38 13.92
C THR A 391 5.11 -34.16 13.12
N GLU A 392 5.45 -35.38 12.70
CA GLU A 392 4.52 -36.23 11.96
C GLU A 392 3.30 -36.63 12.81
N ASP A 393 3.50 -36.91 14.09
CA ASP A 393 2.42 -37.32 15.00
C ASP A 393 1.49 -36.14 15.31
N GLU A 394 2.05 -34.96 15.56
CA GLU A 394 1.26 -33.72 15.66
C GLU A 394 0.48 -33.45 14.36
N LEU A 395 1.03 -33.70 13.17
CA LEU A 395 0.26 -33.51 11.93
C LEU A 395 -0.88 -34.53 11.78
N LYS A 396 -0.68 -35.79 12.18
CA LYS A 396 -1.74 -36.82 12.14
C LYS A 396 -2.94 -36.40 12.98
N ASP A 397 -2.70 -35.83 14.15
CA ASP A 397 -3.72 -35.31 15.06
C ASP A 397 -4.60 -34.19 14.47
N TYR A 398 -4.09 -33.48 13.46
CA TYR A 398 -4.81 -32.39 12.77
C TYR A 398 -5.39 -32.85 11.42
N LEU A 399 -5.11 -34.08 11.01
CA LEU A 399 -5.60 -34.66 9.75
C LEU A 399 -6.65 -35.74 9.98
N VAL A 400 -6.55 -36.48 11.08
CA VAL A 400 -7.32 -37.70 11.39
C VAL A 400 -7.99 -37.58 12.76
N GLY A 401 -9.25 -38.00 12.83
CA GLY A 401 -10.03 -38.08 14.07
C GLY A 401 -11.09 -36.99 14.21
N GLU A 402 -12.10 -37.25 15.05
CA GLU A 402 -13.28 -36.38 15.23
C GLU A 402 -12.93 -34.96 15.71
N HIS A 403 -11.79 -34.79 16.40
CA HIS A 403 -11.39 -33.51 17.00
C HIS A 403 -10.42 -32.70 16.11
N ALA A 404 -10.11 -33.19 14.90
CA ALA A 404 -9.14 -32.54 14.00
C ALA A 404 -9.58 -31.11 13.60
N ILE A 405 -10.89 -30.91 13.40
CA ILE A 405 -11.46 -29.60 13.03
C ILE A 405 -11.29 -28.60 14.17
N ASN A 406 -11.64 -28.98 15.40
CA ASN A 406 -11.49 -28.12 16.59
C ASN A 406 -10.03 -27.72 16.81
N LYS A 407 -9.08 -28.64 16.60
CA LYS A 407 -7.64 -28.34 16.67
C LYS A 407 -7.20 -27.33 15.60
N ILE A 408 -7.70 -27.45 14.37
CA ILE A 408 -7.41 -26.49 13.29
C ILE A 408 -7.92 -25.09 13.66
N PHE A 409 -9.11 -24.98 14.26
CA PHE A 409 -9.69 -23.71 14.69
C PHE A 409 -8.79 -22.98 15.71
N THR A 410 -8.13 -23.71 16.61
CA THR A 410 -7.26 -23.14 17.64
C THR A 410 -5.84 -22.82 17.17
N LEU A 411 -5.45 -23.17 15.94
CA LEU A 411 -4.07 -22.99 15.44
C LEU A 411 -3.57 -21.54 15.53
N GLY A 412 -4.45 -20.56 15.36
CA GLY A 412 -4.10 -19.14 15.44
C GLY A 412 -4.19 -18.54 16.85
N ASN A 413 -4.66 -19.29 17.85
CA ASN A 413 -4.91 -18.79 19.19
C ASN A 413 -3.68 -19.00 20.09
N THR A 414 -3.21 -17.91 20.72
CA THR A 414 -2.05 -17.92 21.62
C THR A 414 -2.25 -18.73 22.90
N GLU A 415 -3.48 -18.96 23.33
CA GLU A 415 -3.81 -19.67 24.57
C GLU A 415 -3.75 -21.18 24.42
N PHE A 416 -3.90 -21.69 23.19
CA PHE A 416 -3.97 -23.13 22.89
C PHE A 416 -2.78 -23.56 22.03
N PRO A 417 -1.60 -23.82 22.63
CA PRO A 417 -0.43 -24.31 21.90
C PRO A 417 -0.62 -25.76 21.44
N VAL A 418 0.02 -26.12 20.31
CA VAL A 418 0.07 -27.51 19.82
C VAL A 418 0.75 -28.41 20.85
N SER A 419 1.93 -27.97 21.29
CA SER A 419 2.74 -28.57 22.34
C SER A 419 3.77 -27.54 22.80
N TRP A 420 4.34 -27.71 24.00
CA TRP A 420 5.42 -26.84 24.46
C TRP A 420 6.65 -26.92 23.54
N ASP A 421 6.98 -28.12 23.04
CA ASP A 421 8.09 -28.32 22.10
C ASP A 421 7.85 -27.62 20.75
N ASN A 422 6.62 -27.63 20.24
CA ASN A 422 6.25 -26.91 19.02
C ASN A 422 6.44 -25.39 19.18
N GLU A 423 5.98 -24.82 20.30
CA GLU A 423 6.17 -23.40 20.61
C GLU A 423 7.66 -23.04 20.74
N ILE A 424 8.46 -23.85 21.42
CA ILE A 424 9.91 -23.62 21.54
C ILE A 424 10.56 -23.61 20.15
N LYS A 425 10.23 -24.57 19.28
CA LYS A 425 10.76 -24.66 17.91
C LYS A 425 10.38 -23.44 17.08
N LEU A 426 9.10 -23.04 17.11
CA LEU A 426 8.61 -21.95 16.27
C LEU A 426 9.18 -20.59 16.70
N TRP A 427 9.29 -20.33 18.00
CA TRP A 427 9.87 -19.07 18.50
C TRP A 427 11.39 -19.03 18.30
N THR A 428 12.08 -20.18 18.40
CA THR A 428 13.50 -20.30 18.03
C THR A 428 13.71 -19.99 16.55
N PHE A 429 12.86 -20.53 15.68
CA PHE A 429 12.89 -20.27 14.25
C PHE A 429 12.68 -18.78 13.96
N LEU A 430 11.64 -18.17 14.54
CA LEU A 430 11.30 -16.77 14.29
C LEU A 430 12.40 -15.82 14.79
N GLU A 431 12.92 -16.04 16.01
CA GLU A 431 14.07 -15.30 16.55
C GLU A 431 15.27 -15.35 15.59
N THR A 432 15.64 -16.55 15.15
CA THR A 432 16.77 -16.76 14.25
C THR A 432 16.53 -16.09 12.90
N ARG A 433 15.31 -16.22 12.35
CA ARG A 433 14.96 -15.64 11.05
C ARG A 433 14.96 -14.12 11.08
N ALA A 434 14.39 -13.51 12.12
CA ALA A 434 14.40 -12.06 12.29
C ALA A 434 15.83 -11.53 12.47
N ALA A 435 16.68 -12.23 13.23
CA ALA A 435 18.09 -11.88 13.38
C ALA A 435 18.86 -11.95 12.05
N LEU A 436 18.60 -12.98 11.23
CA LEU A 436 19.19 -13.09 9.89
C LEU A 436 18.74 -11.96 8.96
N LEU A 437 17.45 -11.60 8.99
CA LEU A 437 16.94 -10.46 8.21
C LEU A 437 17.61 -9.15 8.63
N LEU A 438 17.76 -8.91 9.93
CA LEU A 438 18.41 -7.72 10.47
C LEU A 438 19.86 -7.56 9.96
N GLN A 439 20.60 -8.67 9.80
CA GLN A 439 21.96 -8.68 9.26
C GLN A 439 22.05 -8.27 7.78
N THR A 440 20.95 -8.34 7.02
CA THR A 440 20.94 -7.95 5.61
C THR A 440 20.95 -6.43 5.41
N TYR A 441 20.59 -5.65 6.43
CA TYR A 441 20.58 -4.20 6.38
C TYR A 441 22.00 -3.64 6.46
N LYS A 442 22.44 -2.95 5.41
CA LYS A 442 23.73 -2.24 5.40
C LYS A 442 23.64 -1.02 6.31
N THR A 443 24.40 -0.99 7.40
CA THR A 443 24.56 0.22 8.21
C THR A 443 25.71 1.06 7.68
N SER A 444 25.40 2.11 6.92
CA SER A 444 26.32 3.24 6.74
C SER A 444 26.30 4.08 8.02
N SER A 445 27.19 3.78 8.97
CA SER A 445 27.45 4.58 10.16
C SER A 445 26.29 4.65 11.16
N GLN A 446 26.61 4.66 12.45
CA GLN A 446 25.67 4.95 13.53
C GLN A 446 25.15 6.38 13.36
N VAL A 447 24.05 6.55 12.63
CA VAL A 447 23.30 7.80 12.71
C VAL A 447 22.19 7.57 13.73
N SER A 448 22.41 8.10 14.93
CA SER A 448 21.44 8.11 16.02
C SER A 448 20.18 8.85 15.61
N LYS A 449 19.03 8.42 16.16
CA LYS A 449 17.70 9.01 15.94
C LYS A 449 17.65 10.54 16.13
N ASP A 450 18.53 11.09 16.95
CA ASP A 450 18.29 12.39 17.58
C ASP A 450 19.08 13.58 17.01
N ASN A 451 19.92 13.41 15.98
CA ASN A 451 20.50 14.58 15.32
C ASN A 451 21.03 14.28 13.91
N MET A 452 20.28 14.76 12.92
CA MET A 452 20.62 14.72 11.49
C MET A 452 20.87 16.13 10.93
N PRO A 453 21.77 16.95 11.52
CA PRO A 453 21.98 18.30 11.04
C PRO A 453 22.53 18.28 9.61
N GLY A 454 21.87 19.00 8.70
CA GLY A 454 22.31 19.17 7.31
C GLY A 454 21.79 18.17 6.29
N LEU A 455 20.95 17.19 6.67
CA LEU A 455 20.27 16.33 5.69
C LEU A 455 19.01 16.99 5.13
N SER A 456 18.67 16.68 3.88
CA SER A 456 17.37 17.04 3.29
C SER A 456 16.22 16.33 4.02
N PHE A 457 15.00 16.80 3.80
CA PHE A 457 13.79 16.16 4.35
C PHE A 457 13.68 14.69 3.90
N HIS A 458 13.77 14.43 2.60
CA HIS A 458 13.69 13.08 2.04
C HIS A 458 14.80 12.15 2.57
N SER A 459 16.04 12.63 2.72
CA SER A 459 17.12 11.83 3.34
C SER A 459 16.78 11.45 4.78
N ARG A 460 16.21 12.37 5.58
CA ARG A 460 15.76 12.05 6.95
C ARG A 460 14.67 10.99 6.94
N VAL A 461 13.63 11.16 6.12
CA VAL A 461 12.53 10.22 5.97
C VAL A 461 13.02 8.83 5.54
N ALA A 462 13.90 8.75 4.55
CA ALA A 462 14.48 7.49 4.09
C ALA A 462 15.26 6.77 5.20
N ILE A 463 16.01 7.52 6.00
CA ILE A 463 16.79 6.94 7.11
C ILE A 463 15.87 6.55 8.28
N GLN A 464 14.86 7.35 8.60
CA GLN A 464 13.83 7.01 9.59
C GLN A 464 13.12 5.71 9.22
N LEU A 465 12.69 5.56 7.96
CA LEU A 465 12.05 4.33 7.47
C LEU A 465 12.95 3.11 7.65
N ARG A 466 14.21 3.19 7.22
CA ARG A 466 15.20 2.11 7.42
C ARG A 466 15.36 1.76 8.91
N LEU A 467 15.44 2.77 9.77
CA LEU A 467 15.60 2.56 11.22
C LEU A 467 14.34 1.94 11.84
N ALA A 468 13.15 2.30 11.38
CA ALA A 468 11.89 1.71 11.82
C ALA A 468 11.80 0.23 11.45
N GLU A 469 12.14 -0.14 10.21
CA GLU A 469 12.18 -1.55 9.78
C GLU A 469 13.10 -2.39 10.69
N LYS A 470 14.29 -1.86 11.00
CA LYS A 470 15.24 -2.53 11.90
C LYS A 470 14.70 -2.68 13.33
N GLN A 471 14.08 -1.63 13.88
CA GLN A 471 13.53 -1.66 15.24
C GLN A 471 12.42 -2.71 15.39
N ILE A 472 11.58 -2.87 14.37
CA ILE A 472 10.56 -3.93 14.37
C ILE A 472 11.23 -5.30 14.42
N LEU A 473 12.24 -5.55 13.60
CA LEU A 473 13.00 -6.82 13.62
C LEU A 473 13.71 -7.05 14.96
N GLU A 474 14.33 -6.03 15.55
CA GLU A 474 14.98 -6.11 16.87
C GLU A 474 13.95 -6.46 17.96
N LYS A 475 12.76 -5.85 17.94
CA LYS A 475 11.66 -6.18 18.86
C LYS A 475 11.18 -7.61 18.67
N VAL A 476 11.04 -8.08 17.43
CA VAL A 476 10.67 -9.48 17.12
C VAL A 476 11.71 -10.46 17.66
N VAL A 477 13.01 -10.17 17.51
CA VAL A 477 14.08 -11.00 18.08
C VAL A 477 13.96 -11.08 19.61
N ALA A 478 13.77 -9.93 20.27
CA ALA A 478 13.62 -9.88 21.72
C ALA A 478 12.37 -10.64 22.20
N SER A 479 11.23 -10.43 21.54
CA SER A 479 9.97 -11.12 21.83
C SER A 479 10.08 -12.62 21.60
N GLY A 480 10.71 -13.04 20.49
CA GLY A 480 10.91 -14.47 20.19
C GLY A 480 11.78 -15.16 21.23
N LYS A 481 12.86 -14.49 21.68
CA LYS A 481 13.69 -14.99 22.77
C LYS A 481 12.91 -15.13 24.08
N ALA A 482 12.11 -14.13 24.44
CA ALA A 482 11.31 -14.15 25.67
C ALA A 482 10.26 -15.27 25.64
N LYS A 483 9.53 -15.42 24.53
CA LYS A 483 8.55 -16.50 24.35
C LYS A 483 9.20 -17.88 24.37
N ARG A 484 10.35 -18.06 23.69
CA ARG A 484 11.11 -19.31 23.74
C ARG A 484 11.46 -19.70 25.18
N LEU A 485 12.05 -18.78 25.95
CA LEU A 485 12.44 -19.04 27.34
C LEU A 485 11.22 -19.37 28.22
N HIS A 486 10.10 -18.66 28.02
CA HIS A 486 8.86 -18.94 28.73
C HIS A 486 8.35 -20.38 28.46
N PHE A 487 8.29 -20.81 27.20
CA PHE A 487 7.82 -22.16 26.88
C PHE A 487 8.83 -23.25 27.27
N GLN A 488 10.13 -22.97 27.27
CA GLN A 488 11.14 -23.86 27.85
C GLN A 488 10.88 -24.10 29.34
N GLN A 489 10.58 -23.04 30.09
CA GLN A 489 10.22 -23.16 31.51
C GLN A 489 8.94 -24.00 31.70
N GLN A 490 7.88 -23.76 30.92
CA GLN A 490 6.64 -24.56 30.99
C GLN A 490 6.89 -26.05 30.72
N GLN A 491 7.79 -26.36 29.76
CA GLN A 491 8.18 -27.72 29.45
C GLN A 491 8.99 -28.37 30.59
N GLU A 492 9.95 -27.65 31.17
CA GLU A 492 10.78 -28.12 32.28
C GLU A 492 9.96 -28.35 33.56
N GLU A 493 8.95 -27.52 33.82
CA GLU A 493 8.03 -27.64 34.94
C GLU A 493 6.96 -28.73 34.73
N GLY A 494 6.85 -29.29 33.52
CA GLY A 494 5.83 -30.29 33.19
C GLY A 494 4.41 -29.73 33.27
N ALA A 495 4.23 -28.45 32.96
CA ALA A 495 2.94 -27.78 33.02
C ALA A 495 1.91 -28.48 32.09
N PRO A 496 0.65 -28.67 32.52
CA PRO A 496 -0.37 -29.26 31.67
C PRO A 496 -0.69 -28.34 30.50
N LEU A 497 -0.86 -28.90 29.29
CA LEU A 497 -1.29 -28.13 28.12
C LEU A 497 -2.73 -27.64 28.32
N PRO A 498 -3.01 -26.34 28.05
CA PRO A 498 -4.38 -25.84 27.98
C PRO A 498 -5.18 -26.63 26.94
N ARG A 499 -6.42 -26.99 27.29
CA ARG A 499 -7.35 -27.66 26.39
C ARG A 499 -8.49 -26.72 26.07
N TYR A 500 -8.89 -26.73 24.81
CA TYR A 500 -10.09 -26.05 24.37
C TYR A 500 -11.30 -26.94 24.69
N GLU A 501 -12.25 -26.43 25.48
CA GLU A 501 -13.55 -27.06 25.68
C GLU A 501 -14.62 -26.28 24.89
N GLU A 502 -15.56 -26.94 24.23
CA GLU A 502 -16.59 -26.25 23.41
C GLU A 502 -17.48 -25.30 24.23
N SER A 503 -17.54 -25.47 25.56
CA SER A 503 -18.16 -24.51 26.49
C SER A 503 -17.44 -23.16 26.57
N ASP A 504 -16.19 -23.06 26.13
CA ASP A 504 -15.43 -21.81 26.09
C ASP A 504 -15.95 -20.85 25.01
N ILE A 505 -16.85 -21.29 24.12
CA ILE A 505 -17.59 -20.44 23.17
C ILE A 505 -18.57 -19.51 23.91
N ALA A 506 -19.07 -19.91 25.08
CA ALA A 506 -20.04 -19.11 25.85
C ALA A 506 -19.45 -17.79 26.39
N LEU A 507 -18.13 -17.60 26.35
CA LEU A 507 -17.45 -16.34 26.69
C LEU A 507 -17.33 -15.37 25.52
N LEU A 508 -17.55 -15.81 24.27
CA LEU A 508 -17.59 -14.95 23.08
C LEU A 508 -19.02 -14.54 22.70
N GLU A 509 -20.05 -15.27 23.13
CA GLU A 509 -21.46 -14.94 22.87
C GLU A 509 -22.12 -14.04 23.93
N ASN A 510 -21.42 -13.71 25.03
CA ASN A 510 -21.94 -12.86 26.10
C ASN A 510 -21.47 -11.39 26.02
N ALA A 511 -21.15 -10.89 24.83
CA ALA A 511 -21.14 -9.46 24.54
C ALA A 511 -22.41 -9.14 23.73
N GLU A 512 -23.45 -8.77 24.48
CA GLU A 512 -24.72 -8.16 24.04
C GLU A 512 -25.35 -8.74 22.76
N ALA A 513 -26.35 -9.61 22.98
CA ALA A 513 -27.34 -9.95 21.99
C ALA A 513 -28.14 -8.70 21.55
N ASP A 514 -27.74 -8.08 20.45
CA ASP A 514 -28.65 -7.73 19.35
C ASP A 514 -27.88 -7.28 18.09
N ASP A 515 -28.42 -7.66 16.93
CA ASP A 515 -28.06 -7.31 15.55
C ASP A 515 -26.93 -8.04 14.79
N LYS A 516 -27.40 -9.12 14.11
CA LYS A 516 -27.09 -9.58 12.73
C LYS A 516 -25.72 -10.18 12.44
N LEU A 517 -25.67 -11.51 12.56
CA LEU A 517 -24.72 -12.40 11.87
C LEU A 517 -24.78 -12.22 10.32
N PRO A 518 -23.65 -12.24 9.61
CA PRO A 518 -23.62 -12.20 8.15
C PRO A 518 -24.29 -13.41 7.49
N ILE A 519 -25.07 -13.13 6.44
CA ILE A 519 -25.86 -14.07 5.65
C ILE A 519 -24.94 -14.94 4.76
N ILE A 520 -24.31 -15.98 5.31
CA ILE A 520 -23.69 -17.07 4.50
C ILE A 520 -24.06 -18.47 5.02
N LEU A 521 -24.63 -18.60 6.23
CA LEU A 521 -24.91 -19.92 6.83
C LEU A 521 -26.36 -20.44 6.70
N ARG A 522 -27.21 -19.78 5.91
CA ARG A 522 -28.64 -20.18 5.76
C ARG A 522 -28.94 -21.13 4.59
N LYS A 523 -27.94 -21.76 3.98
CA LYS A 523 -28.14 -22.64 2.81
C LYS A 523 -27.47 -24.00 2.86
N LEU A 524 -27.15 -24.50 4.05
CA LEU A 524 -26.62 -25.86 4.21
C LEU A 524 -27.38 -26.70 5.25
N GLU A 525 -28.48 -26.21 5.82
CA GLU A 525 -29.32 -27.01 6.72
C GLU A 525 -30.34 -27.90 6.00
N ASP A 526 -30.42 -27.82 4.66
CA ASP A 526 -31.25 -28.69 3.84
C ASP A 526 -30.40 -29.31 2.73
N GLU A 527 -29.59 -30.33 3.06
CA GLU A 527 -29.15 -31.43 2.17
C GLU A 527 -28.09 -32.31 2.89
N ASP A 528 -28.48 -32.92 4.00
CA ASP A 528 -27.80 -34.09 4.57
C ASP A 528 -28.62 -35.35 4.23
N GLU A 529 -28.39 -35.95 3.06
CA GLU A 529 -28.55 -37.40 2.82
C GLU A 529 -27.66 -37.79 1.64
N GLU A 530 -26.39 -38.13 1.89
CA GLU A 530 -25.67 -39.24 1.24
C GLU A 530 -24.31 -39.42 1.91
N GLY A 531 -24.23 -40.45 2.76
CA GLY A 531 -23.01 -40.84 3.45
C GLY A 531 -22.10 -41.73 2.61
N ASP A 532 -20.86 -41.81 3.10
CA ASP A 532 -19.90 -42.90 2.88
C ASP A 532 -19.09 -42.86 1.57
N ASP A 533 -18.16 -41.89 1.45
CA ASP A 533 -17.07 -42.00 0.45
C ASP A 533 -15.73 -41.31 0.84
N GLN A 534 -15.64 -40.61 1.98
CA GLN A 534 -14.39 -39.90 2.36
C GLN A 534 -13.30 -40.81 2.95
N ALA A 535 -13.66 -41.95 3.56
CA ALA A 535 -12.67 -42.91 4.09
C ALA A 535 -11.90 -43.65 2.99
N ALA A 536 -12.55 -43.93 1.85
CA ALA A 536 -11.95 -44.64 0.71
C ALA A 536 -10.90 -43.78 -0.04
N VAL A 537 -11.08 -42.46 -0.07
CA VAL A 537 -10.14 -41.52 -0.68
C VAL A 537 -8.84 -41.42 0.12
N VAL A 538 -8.92 -41.49 1.45
CA VAL A 538 -7.75 -41.46 2.36
C VAL A 538 -6.94 -42.75 2.25
N GLU A 539 -7.59 -43.91 2.13
CA GLU A 539 -6.91 -45.19 1.87
C GLU A 539 -6.24 -45.24 0.49
N GLN A 540 -6.85 -44.66 -0.55
CA GLN A 540 -6.23 -44.58 -1.88
C GLN A 540 -4.97 -43.70 -1.91
N VAL A 541 -4.97 -42.59 -1.16
CA VAL A 541 -3.79 -41.71 -1.03
C VAL A 541 -2.67 -42.39 -0.24
N LEU A 542 -3.00 -43.12 0.84
CA LEU A 542 -2.04 -43.92 1.60
C LEU A 542 -1.43 -45.07 0.78
N ALA A 543 -2.23 -45.71 -0.08
CA ALA A 543 -1.77 -46.77 -0.99
C ALA A 543 -0.85 -46.24 -2.11
N GLN A 544 -1.11 -45.04 -2.65
CA GLN A 544 -0.23 -44.41 -3.65
C GLN A 544 1.13 -43.98 -3.05
N VAL A 545 1.17 -43.61 -1.77
CA VAL A 545 2.42 -43.26 -1.09
C VAL A 545 3.31 -44.50 -0.83
N GLN A 546 2.72 -45.68 -0.63
CA GLN A 546 3.48 -46.92 -0.46
C GLN A 546 4.10 -47.47 -1.76
N GLN A 547 3.48 -47.21 -2.92
CA GLN A 547 4.03 -47.67 -4.21
C GLN A 547 5.19 -46.80 -4.73
N LEU A 548 5.35 -45.57 -4.24
CA LEU A 548 6.45 -44.68 -4.62
C LEU A 548 7.74 -44.90 -3.82
N GLY A 549 7.74 -45.81 -2.83
CA GLY A 549 8.88 -46.12 -1.97
C GLY A 549 9.89 -47.14 -2.52
N HIS A 550 9.58 -47.84 -3.61
CA HIS A 550 10.45 -48.86 -4.19
C HIS A 550 10.55 -48.75 -5.71
N GLY A 551 11.49 -47.94 -6.19
CA GLY A 551 11.93 -47.99 -7.58
C GLY A 551 12.66 -46.74 -8.04
N GLY A 552 13.99 -46.80 -8.10
CA GLY A 552 14.77 -45.97 -9.03
C GLY A 552 15.59 -46.89 -9.96
N PRO A 553 16.24 -46.36 -11.00
CA PRO A 553 15.70 -45.45 -12.03
C PRO A 553 16.04 -45.95 -13.45
N GLU A 554 15.12 -45.90 -14.43
CA GLU A 554 15.50 -45.94 -15.86
C GLU A 554 14.52 -45.19 -16.79
N LEU A 555 15.05 -44.14 -17.44
CA LEU A 555 14.91 -43.79 -18.87
C LEU A 555 13.50 -43.82 -19.54
N ARG A 556 12.99 -42.65 -19.94
CA ARG A 556 13.09 -42.12 -21.34
C ARG A 556 12.19 -40.91 -21.60
N ILE A 557 12.82 -39.94 -22.26
CA ILE A 557 12.24 -38.80 -22.96
C ILE A 557 11.19 -39.25 -23.98
N ARG A 558 10.00 -38.65 -23.98
CA ARG A 558 9.18 -38.45 -25.19
C ARG A 558 8.24 -37.25 -25.07
N ASN A 559 8.58 -36.21 -25.84
CA ASN A 559 7.71 -35.09 -26.19
C ASN A 559 6.37 -35.56 -26.77
N LYS A 560 5.26 -34.96 -26.32
CA LYS A 560 4.08 -34.75 -27.16
C LYS A 560 3.39 -33.43 -26.82
N LYS A 561 3.52 -32.49 -27.75
CA LYS A 561 2.63 -31.34 -27.95
C LYS A 561 1.25 -31.84 -28.38
N GLN A 562 0.19 -31.27 -27.81
CA GLN A 562 -1.15 -31.13 -28.39
C GLN A 562 -1.81 -29.95 -27.64
N ASN A 563 -1.83 -28.75 -28.23
CA ASN A 563 -2.94 -28.19 -29.01
C ASN A 563 -4.29 -28.29 -28.31
N LEU A 564 -4.78 -27.16 -27.79
CA LEU A 564 -6.20 -26.82 -27.74
C LEU A 564 -6.33 -25.30 -27.85
N ASN A 565 -6.78 -24.86 -29.03
CA ASN A 565 -7.41 -23.57 -29.27
C ASN A 565 -8.79 -23.61 -28.62
N PHE A 566 -9.17 -22.57 -27.86
CA PHE A 566 -10.23 -21.62 -28.18
C PHE A 566 -10.11 -20.40 -27.26
#